data_AF-A0A849AKN2-F1
#
_entry.id   AF-A0A849AKN2-F1
#
_cell.length_a   1.000
_cell.length_b   1.000
_cell.length_c   1.000
_cell.angle_alpha   90.00
_cell.angle_beta   90.00
_cell.angle_gamma   90.00
#
_symmetry.space_group_name_H-M   'P 1'
#
loop_
_entity.id
_entity.type
_entity.pdbx_description
1 polymer ?
#
loop_
_entity_poly.entity_id
_entity_poly.type
_entity_poly.pdbx_seq_one_letter_code
_entity_poly.pdbx_strand_id
1 'polypeptide(L)' 'MPVVTVKKKCCEDKPRCKKCPVTMHRLAKAGFAERLGGRRYALTGKPSGKVVKAARAR' A
#
# COMPACT_ATOMS: atom_id res chain seq x y z
N MET A 1 -7.30 12.08 -7.39
CA MET A 1 -6.60 10.82 -7.05
C MET A 1 -6.16 10.88 -5.59
N PRO A 2 -6.55 9.94 -4.72
CA PRO A 2 -6.20 10.01 -3.30
C PRO A 2 -4.71 9.70 -3.12
N VAL A 3 -3.97 10.69 -2.62
CA VAL A 3 -2.56 10.56 -2.24
C VAL A 3 -2.51 10.01 -0.82
N VAL A 4 -1.86 8.86 -0.64
CA VAL A 4 -1.71 8.20 0.67
C VAL A 4 -0.29 8.38 1.16
N THR A 5 -0.17 9.00 2.33
CA THR A 5 1.10 9.06 3.08
C THR A 5 1.28 7.79 3.88
N VAL A 6 2.43 7.15 3.67
CA VAL A 6 2.78 5.85 4.23
C VAL A 6 3.52 6.02 5.56
N LYS A 7 3.31 5.10 6.49
CA LYS A 7 4.02 5.07 7.78
C LYS A 7 5.54 4.98 7.55
N LYS A 8 6.32 5.60 8.46
CA LYS A 8 7.80 5.53 8.46
C LYS A 8 8.31 4.11 8.69
N LYS A 9 7.68 3.36 9.59
CA LYS A 9 8.04 1.98 9.96
C LYS A 9 6.90 1.02 9.60
N CYS A 10 7.26 -0.22 9.28
CA CYS A 10 6.29 -1.30 9.14
C CYS A 10 5.59 -1.48 10.50
N CYS A 11 4.26 -1.56 10.50
CA CYS A 11 3.49 -1.68 11.73
C CYS A 11 3.58 -3.10 12.35
N GLU A 12 4.17 -4.05 11.64
CA GLU A 12 4.41 -5.45 12.06
C GLU A 12 3.19 -6.28 12.48
N ASP A 13 2.03 -5.64 12.64
CA ASP A 13 0.72 -6.20 12.94
C ASP A 13 0.28 -7.28 11.94
N LYS A 14 -0.50 -8.24 12.45
CA LYS A 14 -1.20 -9.27 11.66
C LYS A 14 -2.71 -8.95 11.67
N PRO A 15 -3.31 -8.48 10.55
CA PRO A 15 -2.76 -8.18 9.23
C PRO A 15 -2.11 -6.80 9.12
N ARG A 16 -1.15 -6.62 8.19
CA ARG A 16 -0.45 -5.34 8.01
C ARG A 16 -1.44 -4.20 7.71
N CYS A 17 -1.24 -3.05 8.34
CA CYS A 17 -2.11 -1.89 8.23
C CYS A 17 -2.22 -1.33 6.78
N LYS A 18 -3.31 -0.60 6.47
CA LYS A 18 -3.55 -0.03 5.12
C LYS A 18 -2.47 0.98 4.68
N LYS A 19 -1.84 1.67 5.63
CA LYS A 19 -0.80 2.69 5.42
C LYS A 19 0.62 2.13 5.56
N CYS A 20 0.78 0.81 5.55
CA CYS A 20 2.07 0.16 5.78
C CYS A 20 2.97 0.28 4.54
N PRO A 21 4.28 0.56 4.70
CA PRO A 21 5.19 0.70 3.56
C PRO A 21 5.28 -0.55 2.69
N VAL A 22 5.26 -1.74 3.29
CA VAL A 22 5.30 -2.97 2.51
C VAL A 22 3.99 -3.20 1.76
N THR A 23 2.84 -2.93 2.39
CA THR A 23 1.53 -3.06 1.74
C THR A 23 1.42 -2.12 0.53
N MET A 24 1.83 -0.86 0.68
CA MET A 24 1.81 0.12 -0.41
C MET A 24 2.82 -0.20 -1.50
N HIS A 25 4.01 -0.71 -1.14
CA HIS A 25 4.98 -1.18 -2.12
C HIS A 25 4.48 -2.40 -2.91
N ARG A 26 3.77 -3.33 -2.26
CA ARG A 26 3.14 -4.48 -2.94
C ARG A 26 1.98 -4.03 -3.84
N LEU A 27 1.17 -3.08 -3.38
CA LEU A 27 0.11 -2.48 -4.21
C LEU A 27 0.69 -1.75 -5.42
N ALA A 28 1.84 -1.09 -5.26
CA ALA A 28 2.53 -0.44 -6.35
C ALA A 28 3.10 -1.44 -7.36
N LYS A 29 3.75 -2.51 -6.89
CA LYS A 29 4.19 -3.63 -7.75
C LYS A 29 3.03 -4.27 -8.51
N ALA A 30 1.85 -4.32 -7.92
CA ALA A 30 0.66 -4.86 -8.54
C ALA A 30 -0.05 -3.85 -9.48
N GLY A 31 0.50 -2.64 -9.68
CA GLY A 31 -0.05 -1.64 -10.60
C GLY A 31 -1.23 -0.82 -10.06
N PHE A 32 -1.57 -0.96 -8.77
CA PHE A 32 -2.68 -0.24 -8.14
C PHE A 32 -2.26 1.06 -7.45
N ALA A 33 -0.95 1.30 -7.33
CA ALA A 33 -0.41 2.50 -6.72
C ALA A 33 0.83 2.99 -7.46
N GLU A 34 0.96 4.30 -7.61
CA GLU A 34 2.13 4.94 -8.19
C GLU A 34 2.89 5.72 -7.12
N ARG A 35 4.22 5.63 -7.12
CA ARG A 35 5.06 6.30 -6.13
C ARG A 35 5.37 7.72 -6.60
N LEU A 36 4.61 8.70 -6.11
CA LEU A 36 4.78 10.12 -6.43
C LEU A 36 6.07 10.75 -5.86
N GLY A 37 6.65 10.18 -4.81
CA GLY A 37 7.88 10.68 -4.20
C GLY A 37 7.95 10.48 -2.69
N GLY A 38 9.14 10.14 -2.20
CA GLY A 38 9.38 9.86 -0.78
C GLY A 38 8.49 8.73 -0.25
N ARG A 39 7.62 9.07 0.72
CA ARG A 39 6.64 8.18 1.39
C ARG A 39 5.20 8.39 0.91
N ARG A 40 5.00 9.00 -0.26
CA ARG A 40 3.68 9.27 -0.84
C ARG A 40 3.41 8.31 -2.01
N TYR A 41 2.20 7.74 -2.03
CA TYR A 41 1.70 6.90 -3.12
C TYR A 41 0.37 7.46 -3.61
N ALA A 42 0.19 7.59 -4.92
CA ALA A 42 -1.10 7.80 -5.55
C ALA A 42 -1.78 6.46 -5.78
N LEU A 43 -3.02 6.28 -5.33
CA LEU A 43 -3.81 5.10 -5.70
C LEU A 43 -4.44 5.36 -7.07
N THR A 44 -3.94 4.67 -8.10
CA THR A 44 -4.37 4.80 -9.50
C THR A 44 -5.54 3.89 -9.85
N GLY A 45 -5.79 2.83 -9.06
CA GLY A 45 -6.93 1.94 -9.27
C GLY A 45 -7.56 1.48 -7.96
N LYS A 46 -8.86 1.18 -7.97
CA LYS A 46 -9.59 0.58 -6.84
C LYS A 46 -9.06 -0.85 -6.67
N PRO A 47 -8.22 -1.17 -5.65
CA PRO A 47 -7.62 -2.49 -5.57
C PRO A 47 -8.70 -3.51 -5.24
N SER A 48 -8.74 -4.62 -5.98
CA SER A 48 -9.66 -5.71 -5.69
C SER A 48 -9.38 -6.29 -4.29
N GLY A 49 -10.42 -6.76 -3.59
CA GLY A 49 -10.31 -7.24 -2.21
C GLY A 49 -9.26 -8.36 -2.03
N LYS A 50 -9.00 -9.14 -3.08
CA LYS A 50 -7.94 -10.17 -3.14
C LYS A 50 -6.55 -9.55 -3.09
N VAL A 51 -6.28 -8.51 -3.87
CA VAL A 51 -4.99 -7.82 -3.91
C VAL A 51 -4.73 -7.12 -2.58
N VAL A 52 -5.76 -6.53 -1.97
CA VAL A 52 -5.65 -5.92 -0.64
C VAL A 52 -5.32 -6.95 0.43
N LYS A 53 -5.95 -8.14 0.40
CA LYS A 53 -5.63 -9.24 1.31
C LYS A 53 -4.19 -9.74 1.11
N ALA A 54 -3.76 -9.98 -0.13
CA ALA A 54 -2.40 -10.42 -0.44
C ALA A 54 -1.34 -9.38 -0.06
N ALA A 55 -1.60 -8.10 -0.30
CA ALA A 55 -0.68 -7.03 0.08
C ALA A 55 -0.50 -6.92 1.61
N ARG A 56 -1.57 -7.22 2.38
CA ARG A 56 -1.57 -7.17 3.86
C ARG A 56 -1.14 -8.48 4.54
N ALA A 57 -1.15 -9.60 3.82
CA ALA A 57 -0.69 -10.89 4.35
C ALA A 57 0.81 -10.79 4.71
N ARG A 58 1.22 -11.30 5.87
CA ARG A 58 2.63 -11.33 6.24
C ARG A 58 3.29 -12.47 5.50
#